data_AF-A0A8S2MVE5-F1
#
_entry.id   AF-A0A8S2MVE5-F1
#
_cell.length_a   1.000
_cell.length_b   1.000
_cell.length_c   1.000
_cell.angle_alpha   90.00
_cell.angle_beta   90.00
_cell.angle_gamma   90.00
#
_symmetry.space_group_name_H-M   'P 1'
#
loop_
_entity.id
_entity.type
_entity.pdbx_description
1 polymer ?
#
loop_
_entity_poly.entity_id
_entity_poly.type
_entity_poly.pdbx_seq_one_letter_code
_entity_poly.pdbx_strand_id
1 'polypeptide(L)'
;MIQACKEYYDGNTNEMKFIDEFENNYRSEDAIVWYWKRSFLYKLINKALRTHDIDLLYMFRFFIDDLTENLQREHEKLLSSKDKMLNVYRGVKFRTEEFDNLKENCTKLIFTNGYFPTSMSKEFELNTSLIRTTTIDVVSVLFHIQCHIEQIHENVLFANINQLSEQQDHQLVLFDCNTCFQIESIEKHAALYIIKMNLSNQGQQITKDYIELIQNETEETNLLIHFGRLFFDLGEYDKSQKYFQRLLKNSNDKDRAWIEFSIGQVYHVEGELNQAREYYDRAYEHMIKNKPTRMKGAAQVLQQIGSILYHQNKYDEALDFNLRALTIRQICHPSGDVDTVAILDKIGDVFLQQKKYDQTVDYYQRALKIREELHASNDVNTATSLDKIGSILQKQE
;
A
#
# COMPACT_ATOMS: atom_id res chain seq x y z
N MET A 1 -15.27 1.06 17.48
CA MET A 1 -14.67 2.40 17.27
C MET A 1 -15.08 3.33 18.40
N ILE A 2 -16.37 3.68 18.55
CA ILE A 2 -16.84 4.68 19.54
C ILE A 2 -16.32 4.44 20.96
N GLN A 3 -16.47 3.22 21.48
CA GLN A 3 -15.98 2.86 22.81
C GLN A 3 -14.49 3.15 23.00
N ALA A 4 -13.65 2.79 22.03
CA ALA A 4 -12.21 3.06 22.08
C ALA A 4 -11.90 4.57 22.03
N CYS A 5 -12.70 5.36 21.31
CA CYS A 5 -12.59 6.82 21.33
C CYS A 5 -12.97 7.42 22.69
N LYS A 6 -14.03 6.91 23.32
CA LYS A 6 -14.44 7.34 24.68
C LYS A 6 -13.35 7.05 25.71
N GLU A 7 -12.71 5.88 25.61
CA GLU A 7 -11.57 5.52 26.46
C GLU A 7 -10.35 6.40 26.19
N TYR A 8 -10.02 6.68 24.92
CA TYR A 8 -8.87 7.51 24.56
C TYR A 8 -9.02 8.97 25.02
N TYR A 9 -10.24 9.51 24.97
CA TYR A 9 -10.56 10.89 25.37
C TYR A 9 -11.21 10.98 26.76
N ASP A 10 -11.01 9.97 27.60
CA ASP A 10 -11.50 10.02 28.99
C ASP A 10 -10.96 11.27 29.71
N GLY A 11 -11.86 11.97 30.40
CA GLY A 11 -11.58 13.26 31.02
C GLY A 11 -11.60 14.48 30.08
N ASN A 12 -11.67 14.33 28.75
CA ASN A 12 -11.81 15.45 27.81
C ASN A 12 -13.28 15.72 27.45
N THR A 13 -13.92 16.61 28.20
CA THR A 13 -15.36 16.91 28.06
C THR A 13 -15.77 17.42 26.69
N ASN A 14 -14.90 18.14 25.97
CA ASN A 14 -15.22 18.65 24.64
C ASN A 14 -15.22 17.54 23.59
N GLU A 15 -14.22 16.65 23.61
CA GLU A 15 -14.16 15.53 22.67
C GLU A 15 -15.24 14.50 22.97
N MET A 16 -15.56 14.25 24.25
CA MET A 16 -16.65 13.36 24.64
C MET A 16 -18.00 13.81 24.06
N LYS A 17 -18.29 15.12 24.08
CA LYS A 17 -19.50 15.66 23.42
C LYS A 17 -19.53 15.38 21.92
N PHE A 18 -18.41 15.56 21.22
CA PHE A 18 -18.34 15.24 19.79
C PHE A 18 -18.51 13.74 19.52
N ILE A 19 -17.97 12.88 20.38
CA ILE A 19 -18.11 11.43 20.26
C ILE A 19 -19.56 11.02 20.47
N ASP A 20 -20.22 11.55 21.50
CA ASP A 20 -21.64 11.28 21.78
C ASP A 20 -22.55 11.82 20.66
N GLU A 21 -22.26 13.02 20.13
CA GLU A 21 -23.00 13.57 18.99
C GLU A 21 -22.80 12.71 17.72
N PHE A 22 -21.58 12.25 17.45
CA PHE A 22 -21.28 11.38 16.32
C PHE A 22 -22.00 10.03 16.44
N GLU A 23 -21.95 9.40 17.62
CA GLU A 23 -22.62 8.12 17.88
C GLU A 23 -24.12 8.16 17.58
N ASN A 24 -24.77 9.30 17.88
CA ASN A 24 -26.21 9.43 17.73
C ASN A 24 -26.66 9.99 16.37
N ASN A 25 -25.82 10.81 15.71
CA ASN A 25 -26.26 11.63 14.57
C ASN A 25 -25.47 11.38 13.27
N TYR A 26 -24.38 10.61 13.29
CA TYR A 26 -23.56 10.42 12.09
C TYR A 26 -24.31 9.75 10.94
N ARG A 27 -24.14 10.29 9.74
CA ARG A 27 -24.53 9.68 8.46
C ARG A 27 -23.33 9.72 7.53
N SER A 28 -23.19 8.71 6.67
CA SER A 28 -22.07 8.62 5.73
C SER A 28 -21.97 9.84 4.80
N GLU A 29 -23.11 10.45 4.46
CA GLU A 29 -23.21 11.67 3.64
C GLU A 29 -22.68 12.95 4.33
N ASP A 30 -22.40 12.89 5.64
CA ASP A 30 -21.92 14.03 6.42
C ASP A 30 -20.41 13.92 6.71
N ALA A 31 -19.70 12.97 6.10
CA ALA A 31 -18.30 12.65 6.45
C ALA A 31 -17.36 13.86 6.31
N ILE A 32 -17.50 14.67 5.25
CA ILE A 32 -16.72 15.90 5.07
C ILE A 32 -17.00 16.91 6.20
N VAL A 33 -18.27 17.09 6.58
CA VAL A 33 -18.67 18.03 7.64
C VAL A 33 -18.05 17.60 8.97
N TRP A 34 -18.15 16.31 9.29
CA TRP A 34 -17.57 15.74 10.50
C TRP A 34 -16.04 15.84 10.54
N TYR A 35 -15.38 15.61 9.41
CA TYR A 35 -13.94 15.83 9.31
C TYR A 35 -13.59 17.31 9.50
N TRP A 36 -14.41 18.23 8.99
CA TRP A 36 -14.16 19.67 9.08
C TRP A 36 -14.42 20.27 10.47
N LYS A 37 -15.27 19.65 11.31
CA LYS A 37 -15.49 20.06 12.71
C LYS A 37 -14.20 20.07 13.56
N ARG A 38 -13.08 19.53 13.05
CA ARG A 38 -11.79 19.40 13.75
C ARG A 38 -11.89 18.67 15.11
N SER A 39 -12.86 17.77 15.22
CA SER A 39 -13.13 16.92 16.38
C SER A 39 -12.14 15.75 16.47
N PHE A 40 -12.44 14.79 17.36
CA PHE A 40 -11.70 13.55 17.53
C PHE A 40 -11.37 12.83 16.21
N LEU A 41 -12.27 12.85 15.22
CA LEU A 41 -12.06 12.24 13.90
C LEU A 41 -10.89 12.88 13.18
N TYR A 42 -10.93 14.20 12.98
CA TYR A 42 -9.84 14.94 12.36
C TYR A 42 -8.52 14.68 13.09
N LYS A 43 -8.52 14.74 14.42
CA LYS A 43 -7.31 14.56 15.23
C LYS A 43 -6.72 13.16 15.10
N LEU A 44 -7.54 12.13 15.28
CA LEU A 44 -7.09 10.74 15.27
C LEU A 44 -6.75 10.24 13.87
N ILE A 45 -7.51 10.61 12.84
CA ILE A 45 -7.22 10.22 11.45
C ILE A 45 -5.93 10.87 10.98
N ASN A 46 -5.76 12.18 11.19
CA ASN A 46 -4.50 12.84 10.82
C ASN A 46 -3.31 12.35 11.63
N LYS A 47 -3.50 11.99 12.91
CA LYS A 47 -2.46 11.33 13.69
C LYS A 47 -2.10 9.99 13.03
N ALA A 48 -3.10 9.17 12.71
CA ALA A 48 -2.92 7.84 12.15
C ALA A 48 -2.19 7.87 10.81
N LEU A 49 -2.56 8.78 9.92
CA LEU A 49 -1.91 8.97 8.61
C LEU A 49 -0.46 9.41 8.78
N ARG A 50 -0.15 10.36 9.68
CA ARG A 50 1.21 10.85 9.92
C ARG A 50 2.14 9.83 10.57
N THR A 51 1.61 8.98 11.44
CA THR A 51 2.41 8.00 12.20
C THR A 51 2.31 6.59 11.65
N HIS A 52 1.61 6.39 10.53
CA HIS A 52 1.25 5.07 9.99
C HIS A 52 0.67 4.13 11.05
N ASP A 53 -0.21 4.66 11.91
CA ASP A 53 -0.86 3.90 12.99
C ASP A 53 -1.96 3.03 12.39
N ILE A 54 -1.58 1.79 12.10
CA ILE A 54 -2.44 0.76 11.51
C ILE A 54 -3.69 0.52 12.35
N ASP A 55 -3.58 0.64 13.67
CA ASP A 55 -4.68 0.32 14.55
C ASP A 55 -5.77 1.37 14.44
N LEU A 56 -5.38 2.64 14.36
CA LEU A 56 -6.29 3.75 14.10
C LEU A 56 -6.79 3.73 12.66
N LEU A 57 -5.93 3.50 11.66
CA LEU A 57 -6.35 3.42 10.25
C LEU A 57 -7.41 2.32 10.05
N TYR A 58 -7.19 1.13 10.59
CA TYR A 58 -8.17 0.05 10.53
C TYR A 58 -9.45 0.40 11.29
N MET A 59 -9.34 1.05 12.45
CA MET A 59 -10.49 1.45 13.27
C MET A 59 -11.38 2.48 12.56
N PHE A 60 -10.78 3.43 11.86
CA PHE A 60 -11.47 4.52 11.15
C PHE A 60 -11.71 4.25 9.67
N ARG A 61 -11.36 3.06 9.15
CA ARG A 61 -11.50 2.73 7.71
C ARG A 61 -12.88 3.06 7.13
N PHE A 62 -13.97 2.73 7.84
CA PHE A 62 -15.32 3.01 7.37
C PHE A 62 -15.58 4.51 7.18
N PHE A 63 -15.04 5.35 8.06
CA PHE A 63 -15.18 6.80 7.97
C PHE A 63 -14.27 7.37 6.88
N ILE A 64 -13.07 6.79 6.70
CA ILE A 64 -12.17 7.15 5.60
C ILE A 64 -12.85 6.82 4.27
N ASP A 65 -13.48 5.64 4.15
CA ASP A 65 -14.26 5.23 2.97
C ASP A 65 -15.40 6.22 2.70
N ASP A 66 -16.22 6.52 3.71
CA ASP A 66 -17.30 7.51 3.60
C ASP A 66 -16.75 8.89 3.16
N LEU A 67 -15.64 9.35 3.74
CA LEU A 67 -15.00 10.63 3.42
C LEU A 67 -14.50 10.66 1.98
N THR A 68 -13.89 9.57 1.50
CA THR A 68 -13.44 9.43 0.11
C THR A 68 -14.63 9.41 -0.85
N GLU A 69 -15.71 8.68 -0.56
CA GLU A 69 -16.94 8.71 -1.38
C GLU A 69 -17.56 10.11 -1.45
N ASN A 70 -17.59 10.82 -0.33
CA ASN A 70 -18.12 12.17 -0.29
C ASN A 70 -17.26 13.13 -1.12
N LEU A 71 -15.93 13.02 -0.98
CA LEU A 71 -14.99 13.82 -1.79
C LEU A 71 -15.13 13.52 -3.29
N GLN A 72 -15.33 12.26 -3.67
CA GLN A 72 -15.60 11.85 -5.05
C GLN A 72 -16.84 12.56 -5.61
N ARG A 73 -17.97 12.53 -4.89
CA ARG A 73 -19.23 13.16 -5.33
C ARG A 73 -19.06 14.67 -5.53
N GLU A 74 -18.37 15.36 -4.62
CA GLU A 74 -18.11 16.80 -4.78
C GLU A 74 -17.08 17.10 -5.87
N HIS A 75 -16.11 16.20 -6.08
CA HIS A 75 -15.14 16.31 -7.17
C HIS A 75 -15.81 16.21 -8.54
N GLU A 76 -16.78 15.30 -8.73
CA GLU A 76 -17.55 15.17 -9.98
C GLU A 76 -18.34 16.46 -10.33
N LYS A 77 -18.86 17.16 -9.31
CA LYS A 77 -19.50 18.47 -9.51
C LYS A 77 -18.49 19.52 -9.98
N LEU A 78 -17.26 19.49 -9.46
CA LEU A 78 -16.19 20.37 -9.89
C LEU A 78 -15.78 20.09 -11.34
N LEU A 79 -15.64 18.83 -11.74
CA LEU A 79 -15.34 18.45 -13.13
C LEU A 79 -16.43 18.89 -14.12
N SER A 80 -17.68 18.97 -13.66
CA SER A 80 -18.81 19.47 -14.45
C SER A 80 -18.86 21.00 -14.57
N SER A 81 -17.98 21.72 -13.85
CA SER A 81 -17.91 23.18 -13.89
C SER A 81 -17.23 23.70 -15.18
N LYS A 82 -17.37 24.99 -15.47
CA LYS A 82 -16.70 25.63 -16.62
C LYS A 82 -15.23 25.97 -16.35
N ASP A 83 -14.76 25.79 -15.12
CA ASP A 83 -13.43 26.21 -14.70
C ASP A 83 -12.38 25.22 -15.23
N LYS A 84 -11.39 25.73 -15.94
CA LYS A 84 -10.30 24.93 -16.52
C LYS A 84 -9.10 24.81 -15.59
N MET A 85 -9.00 25.75 -14.65
CA MET A 85 -7.86 25.87 -13.76
C MET A 85 -8.33 26.41 -12.42
N LEU A 86 -7.89 25.76 -11.34
CA LEU A 86 -8.12 26.21 -9.99
C LEU A 86 -6.77 26.51 -9.32
N ASN A 87 -6.67 27.69 -8.71
CA ASN A 87 -5.51 28.07 -7.91
C ASN A 87 -5.90 28.02 -6.44
N VAL A 88 -5.12 27.30 -5.65
CA VAL A 88 -5.32 27.21 -4.21
C VAL A 88 -4.00 27.43 -3.47
N TYR A 89 -4.13 27.81 -2.21
CA TYR A 89 -3.05 28.30 -1.39
C TYR A 89 -3.09 27.63 -0.02
N ARG A 90 -1.91 27.42 0.54
CA ARG A 90 -1.76 26.94 1.92
C ARG A 90 -0.55 27.57 2.58
N GLY A 91 -0.77 28.30 3.66
CA GLY A 91 0.29 28.84 4.49
C GLY A 91 0.75 27.80 5.51
N VAL A 92 2.06 27.55 5.56
CA VAL A 92 2.69 26.63 6.53
C VAL A 92 3.95 27.28 7.08
N LYS A 93 4.24 26.98 8.34
CA LYS A 93 5.51 27.34 8.99
C LYS A 93 6.36 26.08 9.12
N PHE A 94 7.60 26.17 8.66
CA PHE A 94 8.59 25.09 8.75
C PHE A 94 9.70 25.47 9.71
N ARG A 95 10.31 24.46 10.34
CA ARG A 95 11.67 24.66 10.87
C ARG A 95 12.63 24.86 9.70
N THR A 96 13.67 25.67 9.91
CA THR A 96 14.65 25.97 8.85
C THR A 96 15.25 24.69 8.24
N GLU A 97 15.62 23.72 9.08
CA GLU A 97 16.14 22.42 8.64
C GLU A 97 15.14 21.62 7.78
N GLU A 98 13.88 21.53 8.20
CA GLU A 98 12.83 20.84 7.43
C GLU A 98 12.61 21.50 6.07
N PHE A 99 12.65 22.83 6.02
CA PHE A 99 12.55 23.59 4.78
C PHE A 99 13.77 23.41 3.88
N ASP A 100 14.97 23.31 4.46
CA ASP A 100 16.19 23.06 3.70
C ASP A 100 16.13 21.70 3.00
N ASN A 101 15.68 20.65 3.69
CA ASN A 101 15.42 19.34 3.09
C ASN A 101 14.35 19.40 1.98
N LEU A 102 13.29 20.20 2.16
CA LEU A 102 12.26 20.37 1.13
C LEU A 102 12.83 20.99 -0.15
N LYS A 103 13.75 21.96 -0.04
CA LYS A 103 14.38 22.63 -1.20
C LYS A 103 15.21 21.67 -2.07
N GLU A 104 15.79 20.64 -1.47
CA GLU A 104 16.55 19.61 -2.21
C GLU A 104 15.66 18.72 -3.09
N ASN A 105 14.34 18.83 -2.94
CA ASN A 105 13.35 18.05 -3.67
C ASN A 105 12.61 18.86 -4.75
N CYS A 106 13.15 20.00 -5.18
CA CYS A 106 12.68 20.70 -6.38
C CYS A 106 12.59 19.71 -7.56
N THR A 107 11.53 19.80 -8.36
CA THR A 107 11.18 18.89 -9.48
C THR A 107 10.72 17.47 -9.09
N LYS A 108 10.85 17.05 -7.84
CA LYS A 108 10.36 15.75 -7.36
C LYS A 108 8.88 15.81 -6.96
N LEU A 109 8.28 14.63 -6.83
CA LEU A 109 6.96 14.47 -6.24
C LEU A 109 7.01 14.67 -4.72
N ILE A 110 5.99 15.32 -4.20
CA ILE A 110 5.69 15.46 -2.77
C ILE A 110 4.33 14.83 -2.52
N PHE A 111 4.29 13.99 -1.49
CA PHE A 111 3.05 13.46 -0.94
C PHE A 111 2.67 14.20 0.33
N THR A 112 1.38 14.30 0.57
CA THR A 112 0.87 14.83 1.83
C THR A 112 0.69 13.68 2.82
N ASN A 113 1.09 13.89 4.08
CA ASN A 113 0.94 12.88 5.14
C ASN A 113 -0.50 12.82 5.70
N GLY A 114 -1.50 12.96 4.83
CA GLY A 114 -2.92 13.01 5.13
C GLY A 114 -3.67 14.03 4.28
N TYR A 115 -4.98 14.18 4.51
CA TYR A 115 -5.79 15.13 3.74
C TYR A 115 -5.26 16.55 3.86
N PHE A 116 -5.30 17.28 2.75
CA PHE A 116 -4.61 18.55 2.63
C PHE A 116 -5.61 19.70 2.41
N PRO A 117 -5.98 20.44 3.47
CA PRO A 117 -6.89 21.56 3.35
C PRO A 117 -6.17 22.80 2.81
N THR A 118 -6.81 23.49 1.86
CA THR A 118 -6.28 24.68 1.19
C THR A 118 -7.37 25.73 1.01
N SER A 119 -6.99 26.95 0.61
CA SER A 119 -7.89 28.07 0.36
C SER A 119 -7.68 28.63 -1.05
N MET A 120 -8.73 29.05 -1.75
CA MET A 120 -8.60 29.82 -3.00
C MET A 120 -8.17 31.27 -2.74
N SER A 121 -8.23 31.75 -1.49
CA SER A 121 -7.81 33.10 -1.11
C SER A 121 -6.36 33.13 -0.62
N LYS A 122 -5.47 33.68 -1.47
CA LYS A 122 -4.08 33.94 -1.11
C LYS A 122 -3.97 34.88 0.10
N GLU A 123 -4.80 35.92 0.15
CA GLU A 123 -4.78 36.92 1.22
C GLU A 123 -5.18 36.32 2.56
N PHE A 124 -6.16 35.42 2.56
CA PHE A 124 -6.58 34.70 3.76
C PHE A 124 -5.43 33.91 4.38
N GLU A 125 -4.70 33.12 3.58
CA GLU A 125 -3.58 32.31 4.09
C GLU A 125 -2.40 33.17 4.56
N LEU A 126 -2.13 34.29 3.88
CA LEU A 126 -1.13 35.26 4.33
C LEU A 126 -1.48 35.88 5.69
N ASN A 127 -2.77 36.16 5.92
CA ASN A 127 -3.24 36.86 7.12
C ASN A 127 -3.52 35.93 8.32
N THR A 128 -3.77 34.64 8.10
CA THR A 128 -4.16 33.70 9.17
C THR A 128 -3.04 32.73 9.54
N SER A 129 -2.44 32.06 8.56
CA SER A 129 -1.46 30.99 8.76
C SER A 129 -0.03 31.54 8.90
N LEU A 130 0.25 32.71 8.32
CA LEU A 130 1.59 33.27 8.17
C LEU A 130 1.83 34.55 8.99
N ILE A 131 0.99 34.82 9.99
CA ILE A 131 1.19 35.94 10.93
C ILE A 131 2.61 35.87 11.51
N ARG A 132 3.31 37.01 11.46
CA ARG A 132 4.74 37.16 11.81
C ARG A 132 5.03 36.57 13.19
N THR A 133 5.82 35.51 13.21
CA THR A 133 6.51 35.05 14.42
C THR A 133 7.94 35.59 14.39
N THR A 134 8.40 36.13 15.52
CA THR A 134 9.76 36.66 15.72
C THR A 134 10.80 35.58 15.99
N THR A 135 10.43 34.30 15.82
CA THR A 135 11.30 33.15 16.05
C THR A 135 12.31 32.99 14.92
N ILE A 136 13.59 33.03 15.26
CA ILE A 136 14.71 33.05 14.30
C ILE A 136 14.77 31.76 13.43
N ASP A 137 14.30 30.62 13.95
CA ASP A 137 14.47 29.32 13.29
C ASP A 137 13.25 28.84 12.47
N VAL A 138 12.28 29.72 12.23
CA VAL A 138 11.03 29.37 11.53
C VAL A 138 10.94 30.11 10.20
N VAL A 139 10.64 29.36 9.14
CA VAL A 139 10.42 29.89 7.80
C VAL A 139 8.94 29.86 7.48
N SER A 140 8.41 31.01 7.06
CA SER A 140 7.06 31.13 6.52
C SER A 140 7.06 30.71 5.05
N VAL A 141 6.19 29.76 4.71
CA VAL A 141 6.04 29.21 3.35
C VAL A 141 4.58 29.31 2.92
N LEU A 142 4.36 29.84 1.72
CA LEU A 142 3.07 29.80 1.03
C LEU A 142 3.18 28.82 -0.13
N PHE A 143 2.44 27.72 -0.05
CA PHE A 143 2.21 26.86 -1.21
C PHE A 143 1.21 27.54 -2.14
N HIS A 144 1.55 27.67 -3.41
CA HIS A 144 0.66 28.06 -4.51
C HIS A 144 0.52 26.86 -5.43
N ILE A 145 -0.68 26.29 -5.45
CA ILE A 145 -0.97 25.03 -6.11
C ILE A 145 -1.85 25.30 -7.31
N GLN A 146 -1.39 24.84 -8.46
CA GLN A 146 -2.09 24.94 -9.72
C GLN A 146 -2.73 23.60 -10.05
N CYS A 147 -4.06 23.59 -10.17
CA CYS A 147 -4.85 22.42 -10.51
C CYS A 147 -5.44 22.62 -11.90
N HIS A 148 -4.88 21.95 -12.91
CA HIS A 148 -5.38 21.96 -14.28
C HIS A 148 -6.54 20.96 -14.42
N ILE A 149 -7.78 21.42 -14.21
CA ILE A 149 -8.98 20.56 -14.14
C ILE A 149 -9.13 19.68 -15.39
N GLU A 150 -8.80 20.20 -16.57
CA GLU A 150 -8.88 19.45 -17.85
C GLU A 150 -7.85 18.32 -17.99
N GLN A 151 -6.76 18.35 -17.21
CA GLN A 151 -5.68 17.36 -17.24
C GLN A 151 -5.76 16.35 -16.09
N ILE A 152 -6.65 16.61 -15.13
CA ILE A 152 -6.87 15.73 -14.00
C ILE A 152 -7.77 14.60 -14.48
N HIS A 153 -7.18 13.43 -14.67
CA HIS A 153 -7.94 12.19 -14.84
C HIS A 153 -8.81 11.92 -13.61
N GLU A 154 -9.83 11.06 -13.75
CA GLU A 154 -10.88 10.74 -12.76
C GLU A 154 -10.41 10.34 -11.35
N ASN A 155 -9.10 10.23 -11.09
CA ASN A 155 -8.58 9.55 -9.92
C ASN A 155 -7.85 10.45 -8.91
N VAL A 156 -7.62 11.74 -9.16
CA VAL A 156 -7.06 12.66 -8.13
C VAL A 156 -8.18 13.45 -7.48
N LEU A 157 -8.51 13.10 -6.24
CA LEU A 157 -9.70 13.59 -5.57
C LEU A 157 -9.43 14.86 -4.77
N PHE A 158 -10.16 15.91 -5.11
CA PHE A 158 -10.25 17.13 -4.33
C PHE A 158 -11.56 17.83 -4.62
N ALA A 159 -12.07 18.54 -3.62
CA ALA A 159 -13.36 19.18 -3.73
C ALA A 159 -13.39 20.54 -3.04
N ASN A 160 -14.23 21.42 -3.58
CA ASN A 160 -14.66 22.62 -2.89
C ASN A 160 -15.65 22.23 -1.79
N ILE A 161 -15.32 22.55 -0.54
CA ILE A 161 -16.13 22.16 0.63
C ILE A 161 -16.89 23.35 1.26
N ASN A 162 -16.97 24.50 0.58
CA ASN A 162 -17.58 25.72 1.12
C ASN A 162 -19.05 25.52 1.49
N GLN A 163 -19.79 24.82 0.63
CA GLN A 163 -21.23 24.62 0.81
C GLN A 163 -21.55 23.70 2.01
N LEU A 164 -20.54 22.99 2.52
CA LEU A 164 -20.64 22.04 3.61
C LEU A 164 -20.15 22.64 4.94
N SER A 165 -19.58 23.84 4.92
CA SER A 165 -19.14 24.54 6.13
C SER A 165 -20.25 25.48 6.61
N GLU A 166 -20.65 25.35 7.88
CA GLU A 166 -21.56 26.31 8.53
C GLU A 166 -20.98 27.75 8.56
N GLN A 167 -19.66 27.89 8.38
CA GLN A 167 -18.99 29.18 8.23
C GLN A 167 -18.91 29.56 6.75
N GLN A 168 -19.86 30.38 6.30
CA GLN A 168 -20.11 30.78 4.90
C GLN A 168 -18.98 31.56 4.18
N ASP A 169 -17.78 31.68 4.76
CA ASP A 169 -16.80 32.69 4.34
C ASP A 169 -15.47 32.13 3.82
N HIS A 170 -15.39 30.82 3.58
CA HIS A 170 -14.12 30.19 3.29
C HIS A 170 -14.18 29.47 1.97
N GLN A 171 -13.47 30.01 0.98
CA GLN A 171 -13.17 29.39 -0.31
C GLN A 171 -12.20 28.21 -0.14
N LEU A 172 -12.64 27.14 0.52
CA LEU A 172 -11.84 26.00 0.92
C LEU A 172 -11.88 24.88 -0.09
N VAL A 173 -10.73 24.26 -0.27
CA VAL A 173 -10.56 23.07 -1.10
C VAL A 173 -9.84 22.02 -0.28
N LEU A 174 -10.43 20.84 -0.18
CA LEU A 174 -9.86 19.69 0.51
C LEU A 174 -9.35 18.69 -0.51
N PHE A 175 -8.07 18.36 -0.46
CA PHE A 175 -7.47 17.27 -1.21
C PHE A 175 -7.49 15.98 -0.40
N ASP A 176 -7.70 14.86 -1.09
CA ASP A 176 -7.63 13.53 -0.53
C ASP A 176 -6.21 13.20 0.00
N CYS A 177 -6.13 12.26 0.94
CA CYS A 177 -4.89 11.86 1.58
C CYS A 177 -3.88 11.17 0.65
N ASN A 178 -4.30 10.70 -0.53
CA ASN A 178 -3.40 10.15 -1.56
C ASN A 178 -2.88 11.20 -2.56
N THR A 179 -3.17 12.48 -2.34
CA THR A 179 -2.82 13.51 -3.32
C THR A 179 -1.31 13.77 -3.35
N CYS A 180 -0.75 13.79 -4.57
CA CYS A 180 0.64 14.12 -4.82
C CYS A 180 0.79 15.39 -5.68
N PHE A 181 1.90 16.09 -5.47
CA PHE A 181 2.19 17.36 -6.13
C PHE A 181 3.64 17.38 -6.61
N GLN A 182 3.92 18.13 -7.67
CA GLN A 182 5.28 18.33 -8.15
C GLN A 182 5.71 19.78 -7.91
N ILE A 183 6.86 19.98 -7.26
CA ILE A 183 7.41 21.34 -7.10
C ILE A 183 7.93 21.83 -8.45
N GLU A 184 7.42 22.98 -8.88
CA GLU A 184 7.89 23.68 -10.07
C GLU A 184 9.01 24.66 -9.72
N SER A 185 8.79 25.49 -8.69
CA SER A 185 9.78 26.49 -8.27
C SER A 185 9.60 26.89 -6.81
N ILE A 186 10.70 27.39 -6.23
CA ILE A 186 10.75 27.95 -4.88
C ILE A 186 11.32 29.35 -4.98
N GLU A 187 10.50 30.35 -4.64
CA GLU A 187 10.84 31.76 -4.76
C GLU A 187 10.86 32.43 -3.38
N LYS A 188 11.86 33.29 -3.13
CA LYS A 188 11.92 34.08 -1.90
C LYS A 188 11.38 35.49 -2.12
N HIS A 189 10.37 35.86 -1.35
CA HIS A 189 9.71 37.17 -1.35
C HIS A 189 9.80 37.79 0.05
N ALA A 190 10.83 38.61 0.28
CA ALA A 190 11.15 39.17 1.59
C ALA A 190 11.32 38.10 2.69
N ALA A 191 10.38 38.01 3.64
CA ALA A 191 10.39 37.04 4.75
C ALA A 191 9.52 35.79 4.47
N LEU A 192 8.99 35.67 3.25
CA LEU A 192 8.10 34.59 2.81
C LEU A 192 8.76 33.81 1.68
N TYR A 193 8.68 32.49 1.71
CA TYR A 193 8.94 31.67 0.53
C TYR A 193 7.61 31.29 -0.13
N ILE A 194 7.55 31.37 -1.45
CA ILE A 194 6.43 30.88 -2.25
C ILE A 194 6.92 29.63 -2.98
N ILE A 195 6.27 28.50 -2.69
CA ILE A 195 6.50 27.25 -3.43
C ILE A 195 5.37 27.11 -4.43
N LYS A 196 5.71 27.17 -5.72
CA LYS A 196 4.77 26.87 -6.80
C LYS A 196 4.83 25.39 -7.10
N MET A 197 3.67 24.77 -7.18
CA MET A 197 3.54 23.34 -7.42
C MET A 197 2.31 23.01 -8.25
N ASN A 198 2.42 21.94 -9.02
CA ASN A 198 1.34 21.43 -9.85
C ASN A 198 0.78 20.15 -9.22
N LEU A 199 -0.54 19.99 -9.31
CA LEU A 199 -1.18 18.72 -8.97
C LEU A 199 -0.70 17.62 -9.94
N SER A 200 -0.40 16.44 -9.41
CA SER A 200 0.09 15.29 -10.19
C SER A 200 -0.78 14.06 -9.98
N ASN A 201 -0.92 13.26 -11.03
CA ASN A 201 -1.62 11.96 -11.01
C ASN A 201 -0.69 10.77 -10.77
N GLN A 202 0.62 10.99 -10.64
CA GLN A 202 1.61 9.92 -10.57
C GLN A 202 1.44 9.04 -9.32
N GLY A 203 1.00 9.60 -8.19
CA GLY A 203 0.72 8.83 -6.96
C GLY A 203 -0.35 7.75 -7.14
N GLN A 204 -1.43 8.07 -7.86
CA GLN A 204 -2.47 7.12 -8.23
C GLN A 204 -1.95 6.05 -9.19
N GLN A 205 -1.11 6.44 -10.16
CA GLN A 205 -0.51 5.47 -11.09
C GLN A 205 0.38 4.47 -10.34
N ILE A 206 1.22 4.94 -9.41
CA ILE A 206 2.04 4.08 -8.55
C ILE A 206 1.16 3.10 -7.75
N THR A 207 0.06 3.58 -7.19
CA THR A 207 -0.89 2.74 -6.43
C THR A 207 -1.51 1.67 -7.33
N LYS A 208 -1.93 2.06 -8.54
CA LYS A 208 -2.52 1.16 -9.53
C LYS A 208 -1.52 0.10 -10.00
N ASP A 209 -0.30 0.51 -10.35
CA ASP A 209 0.78 -0.38 -10.78
C ASP A 209 1.10 -1.42 -9.69
N TYR A 210 1.13 -0.99 -8.43
CA TYR A 210 1.30 -1.89 -7.29
C TYR A 210 0.13 -2.88 -7.17
N ILE A 211 -1.13 -2.41 -7.23
CA ILE A 211 -2.30 -3.30 -7.16
C ILE A 211 -2.29 -4.32 -8.32
N GLU A 212 -1.98 -3.89 -9.55
CA GLU A 212 -1.90 -4.77 -10.72
C GLU A 212 -0.76 -5.79 -10.57
N LEU A 213 0.40 -5.38 -10.04
CA LEU A 213 1.50 -6.29 -9.72
C LEU A 213 1.03 -7.38 -8.74
N ILE A 214 0.41 -6.99 -7.63
CA ILE A 214 -0.08 -7.95 -6.62
C ILE A 214 -1.15 -8.86 -7.21
N GLN A 215 -2.10 -8.35 -8.00
CA GLN A 215 -3.15 -9.15 -8.65
C GLN A 215 -2.62 -10.11 -9.72
N ASN A 216 -1.48 -9.77 -10.35
CA ASN A 216 -0.84 -10.65 -11.31
C ASN A 216 -0.04 -11.76 -10.61
N GLU A 217 0.63 -11.44 -9.50
CA GLU A 217 1.39 -12.40 -8.69
C GLU A 217 0.47 -13.31 -7.87
N THR A 218 -0.66 -12.78 -7.41
CA THR A 218 -1.61 -13.47 -6.54
C THR A 218 -3.00 -13.31 -7.12
N GLU A 219 -3.81 -14.37 -7.16
CA GLU A 219 -5.23 -14.30 -7.55
C GLU A 219 -6.09 -13.60 -6.46
N GLU A 220 -5.47 -12.69 -5.73
CA GLU A 220 -5.96 -12.02 -4.54
C GLU A 220 -6.44 -10.63 -4.94
N THR A 221 -7.74 -10.41 -4.82
CA THR A 221 -8.41 -9.19 -5.31
C THR A 221 -8.86 -8.28 -4.17
N ASN A 222 -8.51 -8.60 -2.92
CA ASN A 222 -9.04 -7.91 -1.77
C ASN A 222 -8.06 -6.81 -1.34
N LEU A 223 -8.41 -5.56 -1.62
CA LEU A 223 -7.56 -4.41 -1.32
C LEU A 223 -7.16 -4.31 0.17
N LEU A 224 -7.95 -4.86 1.10
CA LEU A 224 -7.56 -4.92 2.51
C LEU A 224 -6.35 -5.85 2.71
N ILE A 225 -6.30 -6.99 2.01
CA ILE A 225 -5.16 -7.89 2.10
C ILE A 225 -3.94 -7.27 1.41
N HIS A 226 -4.13 -6.59 0.26
CA HIS A 226 -3.06 -5.82 -0.41
C HIS A 226 -2.43 -4.79 0.52
N PHE A 227 -3.23 -4.10 1.33
CA PHE A 227 -2.74 -3.14 2.30
C PHE A 227 -1.89 -3.80 3.40
N GLY A 228 -2.29 -4.97 3.90
CA GLY A 228 -1.46 -5.75 4.82
C GLY A 228 -0.15 -6.24 4.18
N ARG A 229 -0.21 -6.59 2.89
CA ARG A 229 0.95 -7.03 2.10
C ARG A 229 1.93 -5.90 1.83
N LEU A 230 1.44 -4.68 1.65
CA LEU A 230 2.31 -3.51 1.50
C LEU A 230 3.28 -3.35 2.68
N PHE A 231 2.81 -3.57 3.91
CA PHE A 231 3.71 -3.57 5.08
C PHE A 231 4.75 -4.69 5.01
N PHE A 232 4.38 -5.88 4.52
CA PHE A 232 5.34 -6.97 4.33
C PHE A 232 6.41 -6.60 3.29
N ASP A 233 6.01 -6.04 2.16
CA ASP A 233 6.92 -5.64 1.07
C ASP A 233 7.84 -4.47 1.49
N LEU A 234 7.37 -3.60 2.40
CA LEU A 234 8.17 -2.54 3.02
C LEU A 234 9.12 -3.06 4.13
N GLY A 235 9.09 -4.35 4.45
CA GLY A 235 9.88 -4.94 5.54
C GLY A 235 9.35 -4.66 6.95
N GLU A 236 8.15 -4.10 7.05
CA GLU A 236 7.46 -3.76 8.30
C GLU A 236 6.64 -4.97 8.79
N TYR A 237 7.34 -6.07 9.10
CA TYR A 237 6.73 -7.38 9.39
C TYR A 237 5.80 -7.37 10.61
N ASP A 238 6.18 -6.71 11.70
CA ASP A 238 5.35 -6.55 12.90
C ASP A 238 3.99 -5.91 12.59
N LYS A 239 4.02 -4.87 11.75
CA LYS A 239 2.86 -4.09 11.31
C LYS A 239 1.96 -4.95 10.43
N SER A 240 2.56 -5.64 9.46
CA SER A 240 1.87 -6.59 8.58
C SER A 240 1.16 -7.69 9.39
N GLN A 241 1.87 -8.31 10.33
CA GLN A 241 1.34 -9.38 11.17
C GLN A 241 0.14 -8.92 12.00
N LYS A 242 0.28 -7.80 12.71
CA LYS A 242 -0.80 -7.22 13.54
C LYS A 242 -2.03 -6.89 12.70
N TYR A 243 -1.83 -6.32 11.51
CA TYR A 243 -2.92 -6.01 10.60
C TYR A 243 -3.65 -7.27 10.13
N PHE A 244 -2.93 -8.28 9.65
CA PHE A 244 -3.52 -9.52 9.19
C PHE A 244 -4.23 -10.29 10.31
N GLN A 245 -3.68 -10.31 11.53
CA GLN A 245 -4.36 -10.91 12.69
C GLN A 245 -5.69 -10.22 13.00
N ARG A 246 -5.79 -8.90 12.81
CA ARG A 246 -7.06 -8.16 12.96
C ARG A 246 -8.04 -8.47 11.84
N LEU A 247 -7.54 -8.52 10.60
CA LEU A 247 -8.36 -8.83 9.44
C LEU A 247 -8.93 -10.25 9.53
N LEU A 248 -8.12 -11.22 10.00
CA LEU A 248 -8.51 -12.61 10.21
C LEU A 248 -9.68 -12.78 11.18
N LYS A 249 -9.79 -11.93 12.21
CA LYS A 249 -10.90 -12.00 13.20
C LYS A 249 -12.27 -11.73 12.57
N ASN A 250 -12.31 -10.99 11.45
CA ASN A 250 -13.55 -10.56 10.79
C ASN A 250 -13.64 -11.06 9.34
N SER A 251 -12.75 -11.96 8.91
CA SER A 251 -12.69 -12.43 7.53
C SER A 251 -13.72 -13.53 7.27
N ASN A 252 -14.32 -13.51 6.08
CA ASN A 252 -15.05 -14.66 5.54
C ASN A 252 -14.07 -15.79 5.11
N ASP A 253 -14.58 -16.97 4.83
CA ASP A 253 -13.77 -18.12 4.35
C ASP A 253 -13.03 -17.83 3.03
N LYS A 254 -13.51 -16.87 2.24
CA LYS A 254 -12.90 -16.49 0.97
C LYS A 254 -11.56 -15.79 1.23
N ASP A 255 -11.54 -14.78 2.07
CA ASP A 255 -10.36 -13.95 2.34
C ASP A 255 -9.39 -14.64 3.32
N ARG A 256 -9.93 -15.49 4.19
CA ARG A 256 -9.18 -16.21 5.23
C ARG A 256 -7.96 -16.95 4.71
N ALA A 257 -8.08 -17.63 3.57
CA ALA A 257 -6.98 -18.40 2.98
C ALA A 257 -5.77 -17.53 2.64
N TRP A 258 -6.00 -16.35 2.06
CA TRP A 258 -4.94 -15.42 1.69
C TRP A 258 -4.36 -14.72 2.93
N ILE A 259 -5.19 -14.36 3.90
CA ILE A 259 -4.73 -13.79 5.17
C ILE A 259 -3.82 -14.77 5.92
N GLU A 260 -4.23 -16.04 6.00
CA GLU A 260 -3.41 -17.10 6.62
C GLU A 260 -2.11 -17.32 5.86
N PHE A 261 -2.14 -17.31 4.52
CA PHE A 261 -0.94 -17.38 3.70
C PHE A 261 0.03 -16.21 3.98
N SER A 262 -0.46 -14.98 4.01
CA SER A 262 0.35 -13.78 4.27
C SER A 262 0.94 -13.78 5.69
N ILE A 263 0.19 -14.24 6.71
CA ILE A 263 0.74 -14.43 8.06
C ILE A 263 1.84 -15.49 8.06
N GLY A 264 1.66 -16.57 7.29
CA GLY A 264 2.70 -17.59 7.11
C GLY A 264 3.97 -17.03 6.48
N GLN A 265 3.85 -16.12 5.50
CA GLN A 265 5.01 -15.42 4.90
C GLN A 265 5.74 -14.55 5.93
N VAL A 266 5.01 -13.83 6.78
CA VAL A 266 5.63 -13.05 7.86
C VAL A 266 6.47 -13.94 8.78
N TYR A 267 5.89 -15.01 9.32
CA TYR A 267 6.65 -15.94 10.18
C TYR A 267 7.82 -16.61 9.48
N HIS A 268 7.70 -16.89 8.18
CA HIS A 268 8.78 -17.49 7.41
C HIS A 268 10.00 -16.56 7.33
N VAL A 269 9.77 -15.26 7.07
CA VAL A 269 10.86 -14.26 7.02
C VAL A 269 11.46 -14.00 8.40
N GLU A 270 10.66 -14.08 9.47
CA GLU A 270 11.13 -13.99 10.85
C GLU A 270 11.91 -15.24 11.31
N GLY A 271 11.92 -16.32 10.52
CA GLY A 271 12.62 -17.57 10.83
C GLY A 271 11.81 -18.55 11.68
N GLU A 272 10.57 -18.22 12.02
CA GLU A 272 9.66 -19.05 12.81
C GLU A 272 8.98 -20.12 11.94
N LEU A 273 9.80 -21.04 11.41
CA LEU A 273 9.40 -22.01 10.37
C LEU A 273 8.23 -22.92 10.76
N ASN A 274 8.09 -23.26 12.05
CA ASN A 274 6.98 -24.10 12.52
C ASN A 274 5.66 -23.33 12.49
N GLN A 275 5.65 -22.08 12.93
CA GLN A 275 4.45 -21.23 12.88
C GLN A 275 4.08 -20.92 11.43
N ALA A 276 5.07 -20.60 10.60
CA ALA A 276 4.87 -20.43 9.16
C ALA A 276 4.19 -21.66 8.55
N ARG A 277 4.66 -22.86 8.89
CA ARG A 277 4.08 -24.12 8.43
C ARG A 277 2.62 -24.29 8.86
N GLU A 278 2.28 -24.04 10.11
CA GLU A 278 0.90 -24.14 10.61
C GLU A 278 -0.06 -23.20 9.88
N TYR A 279 0.39 -21.98 9.55
CA TYR A 279 -0.40 -21.02 8.77
C TYR A 279 -0.54 -21.45 7.31
N TYR A 280 0.53 -21.97 6.69
CA TYR A 280 0.47 -22.49 5.34
C TYR A 280 -0.42 -23.72 5.20
N ASP A 281 -0.39 -24.66 6.15
CA ASP A 281 -1.26 -25.84 6.10
C ASP A 281 -2.75 -25.41 6.16
N ARG A 282 -3.11 -24.48 7.05
CA ARG A 282 -4.47 -23.90 7.12
C ARG A 282 -4.87 -23.18 5.84
N ALA A 283 -3.98 -22.33 5.32
CA ALA A 283 -4.22 -21.62 4.06
C ALA A 283 -4.48 -22.61 2.92
N TYR A 284 -3.65 -23.65 2.79
CA TYR A 284 -3.80 -24.68 1.78
C TYR A 284 -5.15 -25.41 1.90
N GLU A 285 -5.56 -25.81 3.11
CA GLU A 285 -6.85 -26.44 3.37
C GLU A 285 -8.04 -25.57 2.91
N HIS A 286 -7.99 -24.26 3.19
CA HIS A 286 -9.03 -23.33 2.74
C HIS A 286 -9.00 -23.08 1.22
N MET A 287 -7.83 -23.12 0.59
CA MET A 287 -7.69 -22.97 -0.86
C MET A 287 -8.23 -24.19 -1.62
N ILE A 288 -7.91 -25.41 -1.17
CA ILE A 288 -8.36 -26.64 -1.87
C ILE A 288 -9.86 -26.91 -1.76
N LYS A 289 -10.54 -26.40 -0.72
CA LYS A 289 -12.01 -26.47 -0.61
C LYS A 289 -12.72 -25.67 -1.69
N ASN A 290 -12.06 -24.67 -2.27
CA ASN A 290 -12.62 -23.75 -3.27
C ASN A 290 -12.01 -23.95 -4.66
N LYS A 291 -11.78 -25.21 -5.05
CA LYS A 291 -11.37 -25.56 -6.43
C LYS A 291 -12.53 -25.34 -7.40
N PRO A 292 -12.27 -24.84 -8.63
CA PRO A 292 -10.96 -24.63 -9.25
C PRO A 292 -10.35 -23.23 -9.02
N THR A 293 -11.09 -22.28 -8.43
CA THR A 293 -10.77 -20.84 -8.39
C THR A 293 -9.47 -20.47 -7.66
N ARG A 294 -8.85 -21.38 -6.91
CA ARG A 294 -7.64 -21.11 -6.10
C ARG A 294 -6.49 -22.06 -6.31
N MET A 295 -6.49 -22.74 -7.45
CA MET A 295 -5.44 -23.72 -7.74
C MET A 295 -4.06 -23.05 -7.79
N LYS A 296 -3.91 -21.84 -8.38
CA LYS A 296 -2.60 -21.17 -8.43
C LYS A 296 -2.09 -20.80 -7.04
N GLY A 297 -2.93 -20.19 -6.20
CA GLY A 297 -2.58 -19.88 -4.81
C GLY A 297 -2.20 -21.14 -4.01
N ALA A 298 -2.92 -22.25 -4.20
CA ALA A 298 -2.59 -23.50 -3.53
C ALA A 298 -1.20 -24.03 -3.93
N ALA A 299 -0.79 -23.83 -5.20
CA ALA A 299 0.56 -24.19 -5.66
C ALA A 299 1.64 -23.36 -4.96
N GLN A 300 1.41 -22.04 -4.79
CA GLN A 300 2.31 -21.15 -4.06
C GLN A 300 2.47 -21.57 -2.60
N VAL A 301 1.36 -21.91 -1.92
CA VAL A 301 1.41 -22.41 -0.54
C VAL A 301 2.23 -23.70 -0.43
N LEU A 302 2.01 -24.67 -1.33
CA LEU A 302 2.79 -25.91 -1.36
C LEU A 302 4.28 -25.66 -1.58
N GLN A 303 4.63 -24.71 -2.44
CA GLN A 303 6.01 -24.31 -2.70
C GLN A 303 6.67 -23.70 -1.45
N GLN A 304 5.94 -22.92 -0.66
CA GLN A 304 6.45 -22.38 0.61
C GLN A 304 6.65 -23.49 1.65
N ILE A 305 5.70 -24.43 1.76
CA ILE A 305 5.83 -25.62 2.61
C ILE A 305 7.05 -26.45 2.21
N GLY A 306 7.24 -26.70 0.91
CA GLY A 306 8.41 -27.41 0.38
C GLY A 306 9.72 -26.71 0.73
N SER A 307 9.75 -25.37 0.68
CA SER A 307 10.90 -24.55 1.08
C SER A 307 11.24 -24.74 2.57
N ILE A 308 10.24 -24.70 3.44
CA ILE A 308 10.42 -24.92 4.88
C ILE A 308 11.00 -26.32 5.13
N LEU A 309 10.44 -27.35 4.50
CA LEU A 309 10.90 -28.74 4.64
C LEU A 309 12.34 -28.90 4.14
N TYR A 310 12.71 -28.23 3.06
CA TYR A 310 14.08 -28.20 2.56
C TYR A 310 15.05 -27.62 3.60
N HIS A 311 14.73 -26.49 4.22
CA HIS A 311 15.55 -25.89 5.28
C HIS A 311 15.62 -26.76 6.55
N GLN A 312 14.62 -27.61 6.78
CA GLN A 312 14.63 -28.63 7.83
C GLN A 312 15.37 -29.92 7.42
N ASN A 313 16.01 -29.96 6.25
CA ASN A 313 16.68 -31.13 5.67
C ASN A 313 15.75 -32.33 5.40
N LYS A 314 14.43 -32.11 5.32
CA LYS A 314 13.42 -33.12 4.99
C LYS A 314 13.20 -33.19 3.48
N TYR A 315 14.24 -33.61 2.77
CA TYR A 315 14.30 -33.50 1.31
C TYR A 315 13.22 -34.31 0.56
N ASP A 316 12.90 -35.52 1.02
CA ASP A 316 11.87 -36.34 0.36
C ASP A 316 10.47 -35.74 0.52
N GLU A 317 10.16 -35.19 1.69
CA GLU A 317 8.89 -34.46 1.90
C GLU A 317 8.87 -33.17 1.07
N ALA A 318 9.98 -32.40 1.07
CA ALA A 318 10.08 -31.20 0.25
C ALA A 318 9.84 -31.49 -1.25
N LEU A 319 10.36 -32.63 -1.74
CA LEU A 319 10.15 -33.08 -3.11
C LEU A 319 8.67 -33.35 -3.41
N ASP A 320 7.95 -34.06 -2.54
CA ASP A 320 6.51 -34.33 -2.69
C ASP A 320 5.71 -33.03 -2.85
N PHE A 321 5.92 -32.08 -1.94
CA PHE A 321 5.20 -30.80 -1.95
C PHE A 321 5.51 -29.98 -3.21
N ASN A 322 6.79 -29.92 -3.63
CA ASN A 322 7.16 -29.20 -4.85
C ASN A 322 6.62 -29.88 -6.13
N LEU A 323 6.59 -31.21 -6.20
CA LEU A 323 6.00 -31.94 -7.35
C LEU A 323 4.48 -31.73 -7.46
N ARG A 324 3.79 -31.67 -6.32
CA ARG A 324 2.36 -31.32 -6.27
C ARG A 324 2.12 -29.88 -6.71
N ALA A 325 2.96 -28.94 -6.27
CA ALA A 325 2.92 -27.55 -6.74
C ALA A 325 3.14 -27.47 -8.26
N LEU A 326 4.15 -28.18 -8.79
CA LEU A 326 4.45 -28.22 -10.22
C LEU A 326 3.26 -28.73 -11.04
N THR A 327 2.63 -29.82 -10.57
CA THR A 327 1.46 -30.40 -11.23
C THR A 327 0.32 -29.40 -11.34
N ILE A 328 0.04 -28.67 -10.24
CA ILE A 328 -0.99 -27.63 -10.25
C ILE A 328 -0.61 -26.50 -11.21
N ARG A 329 0.65 -26.05 -11.20
CA ARG A 329 1.10 -24.97 -12.08
C ARG A 329 1.02 -25.34 -13.55
N GLN A 330 1.39 -26.56 -13.91
CA GLN A 330 1.28 -27.07 -15.29
C GLN A 330 -0.18 -27.16 -15.78
N ILE A 331 -1.14 -27.40 -14.89
CA ILE A 331 -2.57 -27.35 -15.24
C ILE A 331 -3.00 -25.90 -15.51
N CYS A 332 -2.56 -24.95 -14.68
CA CYS A 332 -2.95 -23.54 -14.79
C CYS A 332 -2.22 -22.79 -15.91
N HIS A 333 -0.97 -23.17 -16.20
CA HIS A 333 -0.08 -22.54 -17.16
C HIS A 333 0.68 -23.63 -17.96
N PRO A 334 0.05 -24.26 -18.95
CA PRO A 334 0.65 -25.40 -19.68
C PRO A 334 1.94 -25.07 -20.44
N SER A 335 2.11 -23.80 -20.87
CA SER A 335 3.33 -23.32 -21.52
C SER A 335 4.47 -23.05 -20.54
N GLY A 336 4.23 -23.12 -19.23
CA GLY A 336 5.17 -22.65 -18.22
C GLY A 336 5.12 -21.14 -18.01
N ASP A 337 5.64 -20.72 -16.86
CA ASP A 337 5.76 -19.33 -16.40
C ASP A 337 6.88 -19.22 -15.35
N VAL A 338 7.10 -18.01 -14.84
CA VAL A 338 8.16 -17.72 -13.86
C VAL A 338 8.02 -18.59 -12.59
N ASP A 339 6.80 -18.82 -12.12
CA ASP A 339 6.55 -19.68 -10.95
C ASP A 339 6.87 -21.17 -11.25
N THR A 340 6.58 -21.63 -12.47
CA THR A 340 6.95 -22.99 -12.92
C THR A 340 8.48 -23.17 -12.89
N VAL A 341 9.22 -22.17 -13.38
CA VAL A 341 10.69 -22.15 -13.33
C VAL A 341 11.17 -22.23 -11.88
N ALA A 342 10.62 -21.40 -10.98
CA ALA A 342 11.00 -21.39 -9.57
C ALA A 342 10.73 -22.74 -8.86
N ILE A 343 9.64 -23.44 -9.21
CA ILE A 343 9.33 -24.76 -8.67
C ILE A 343 10.32 -25.81 -9.20
N LEU A 344 10.64 -25.79 -10.50
CA LEU A 344 11.63 -26.71 -11.10
C LEU A 344 13.02 -26.52 -10.48
N ASP A 345 13.44 -25.27 -10.27
CA ASP A 345 14.71 -24.97 -9.61
C ASP A 345 14.74 -25.51 -8.17
N LYS A 346 13.65 -25.34 -7.39
CA LYS A 346 13.55 -25.93 -6.03
C LYS A 346 13.61 -27.45 -6.05
N ILE A 347 13.03 -28.12 -7.05
CA ILE A 347 13.13 -29.57 -7.20
C ILE A 347 14.57 -29.98 -7.53
N GLY A 348 15.24 -29.25 -8.43
CA GLY A 348 16.64 -29.45 -8.75
C GLY A 348 17.54 -29.29 -7.52
N ASP A 349 17.33 -28.24 -6.71
CA ASP A 349 18.05 -28.00 -5.45
C ASP A 349 17.86 -29.15 -4.46
N VAL A 350 16.65 -29.72 -4.36
CA VAL A 350 16.37 -30.90 -3.53
C VAL A 350 17.19 -32.11 -4.01
N PHE A 351 17.17 -32.42 -5.31
CA PHE A 351 17.97 -33.52 -5.86
C PHE A 351 19.48 -33.29 -5.68
N LEU A 352 19.92 -32.04 -5.75
CA LEU A 352 21.32 -31.68 -5.56
C LEU A 352 21.78 -32.02 -4.14
N GLN A 353 20.98 -31.69 -3.12
CA GLN A 353 21.26 -32.06 -1.73
C GLN A 353 21.25 -33.58 -1.52
N GLN A 354 20.42 -34.30 -2.27
CA GLN A 354 20.41 -35.76 -2.30
C GLN A 354 21.54 -36.37 -3.14
N LYS A 355 22.42 -35.56 -3.75
CA LYS A 355 23.51 -35.98 -4.66
C LYS A 355 23.02 -36.78 -5.87
N LYS A 356 21.79 -36.53 -6.29
CA LYS A 356 21.10 -37.14 -7.44
C LYS A 356 21.32 -36.28 -8.68
N TYR A 357 22.56 -36.24 -9.15
CA TYR A 357 23.02 -35.25 -10.13
C TYR A 357 22.29 -35.34 -11.48
N ASP A 358 21.98 -36.54 -11.98
CA ASP A 358 21.24 -36.70 -13.24
C ASP A 358 19.84 -36.06 -13.16
N GLN A 359 19.12 -36.28 -12.04
CA GLN A 359 17.84 -35.62 -11.82
C GLN A 359 18.00 -34.11 -11.64
N THR A 360 19.04 -33.65 -10.93
CA THR A 360 19.28 -32.20 -10.81
C THR A 360 19.44 -31.55 -12.17
N VAL A 361 20.25 -32.14 -13.06
CA VAL A 361 20.48 -31.62 -14.41
C VAL A 361 19.19 -31.61 -15.22
N ASP A 362 18.38 -32.67 -15.19
CA ASP A 362 17.07 -32.71 -15.89
C ASP A 362 16.16 -31.54 -15.48
N TYR A 363 15.98 -31.33 -14.17
CA TYR A 363 15.07 -30.29 -13.68
C TYR A 363 15.59 -28.88 -13.98
N TYR A 364 16.89 -28.62 -13.83
CA TYR A 364 17.46 -27.33 -14.21
C TYR A 364 17.42 -27.08 -15.72
N GLN A 365 17.60 -28.11 -16.57
CA GLN A 365 17.45 -27.97 -18.02
C GLN A 365 16.01 -27.63 -18.41
N ARG A 366 15.02 -28.25 -17.76
CA ARG A 366 13.61 -27.91 -17.96
C ARG A 366 13.29 -26.47 -17.54
N ALA A 367 13.85 -26.02 -16.41
CA ALA A 367 13.71 -24.64 -15.93
C ALA A 367 14.36 -23.65 -16.91
N LEU A 368 15.57 -23.97 -17.40
CA LEU A 368 16.30 -23.19 -18.40
C LEU A 368 15.50 -23.05 -19.70
N LYS A 369 14.93 -24.14 -20.21
CA LYS A 369 14.13 -24.11 -21.43
C LYS A 369 12.94 -23.15 -21.33
N ILE A 370 12.19 -23.21 -20.22
CA ILE A 370 11.06 -22.29 -20.01
C ILE A 370 11.57 -20.84 -19.90
N ARG A 371 12.70 -20.62 -19.22
CA ARG A 371 13.31 -19.28 -19.09
C ARG A 371 13.72 -18.70 -20.45
N GLU A 372 14.25 -19.52 -21.36
CA GLU A 372 14.57 -19.14 -22.73
C GLU A 372 13.32 -18.86 -23.58
N GLU A 373 12.20 -19.52 -23.30
CA GLU A 373 10.92 -19.27 -23.96
C GLU A 373 10.23 -17.99 -23.43
N LEU A 374 10.40 -17.65 -22.15
CA LEU A 374 9.83 -16.45 -21.52
C LEU A 374 10.59 -15.15 -21.83
N HIS A 375 11.90 -15.22 -22.08
CA HIS A 375 12.77 -14.05 -22.28
C HIS A 375 13.61 -14.15 -23.56
N ALA A 376 13.93 -13.02 -24.18
CA ALA A 376 14.90 -12.93 -25.28
C ALA A 376 16.35 -13.19 -24.80
N SER A 377 16.69 -14.45 -24.51
CA SER A 377 18.03 -15.07 -24.52
C SER A 377 19.23 -14.45 -23.75
N ASN A 378 19.11 -13.35 -23.00
CA ASN A 378 20.26 -12.67 -22.34
C ASN A 378 20.02 -12.25 -20.87
N ASP A 379 19.30 -13.04 -20.08
CA ASP A 379 19.03 -12.75 -18.67
C ASP A 379 20.09 -13.37 -17.73
N VAL A 380 20.43 -12.67 -16.63
CA VAL A 380 21.31 -13.12 -15.54
C VAL A 380 20.86 -14.48 -14.98
N ASN A 381 19.55 -14.72 -14.98
CA ASN A 381 18.96 -15.97 -14.53
C ASN A 381 19.33 -17.16 -15.46
N THR A 382 19.47 -16.93 -16.77
CA THR A 382 19.89 -17.96 -17.75
C THR A 382 21.35 -18.34 -17.52
N ALA A 383 22.23 -17.35 -17.33
CA ALA A 383 23.64 -17.58 -16.99
C ALA A 383 23.77 -18.37 -15.68
N THR A 384 23.01 -17.98 -14.65
CA THR A 384 23.01 -18.67 -13.35
C THR A 384 22.60 -20.13 -13.47
N SER A 385 21.58 -20.45 -14.29
CA SER A 385 21.19 -21.84 -14.54
C SER A 385 22.25 -22.63 -15.29
N LEU A 386 22.90 -22.04 -16.30
CA LEU A 386 23.99 -22.69 -17.03
C LEU A 386 25.19 -22.96 -16.12
N ASP A 387 25.56 -22.02 -15.25
CA ASP A 387 26.63 -22.19 -14.27
C ASP A 387 26.30 -23.31 -13.28
N LYS A 388 25.05 -23.35 -12.77
CA LYS A 388 24.58 -24.45 -11.90
C LYS A 388 24.74 -25.79 -12.61
N ILE A 389 24.24 -25.92 -13.85
CA ILE A 389 24.32 -27.16 -14.64
C ILE A 389 25.78 -27.55 -14.88
N GLY A 390 26.63 -26.62 -15.34
CA GLY A 390 28.05 -26.86 -15.60
C GLY A 390 28.80 -27.32 -14.35
N SER A 391 28.53 -26.70 -13.20
CA SER A 391 29.13 -27.10 -11.92
C SER A 391 28.75 -28.51 -11.47
N ILE A 392 27.56 -28.99 -11.86
CA ILE A 392 27.08 -30.34 -11.53
C ILE A 392 27.68 -31.36 -12.49
N LEU A 393 27.73 -31.06 -13.79
CA LEU A 393 28.38 -31.92 -14.78
C LEU A 393 29.86 -32.15 -14.42
N GLN A 394 30.56 -31.11 -13.96
CA GLN A 394 31.94 -31.25 -13.48
C GLN A 394 32.07 -32.14 -12.24
N LYS A 395 31.03 -32.24 -11.39
CA LYS A 395 31.02 -33.15 -10.23
C LYS A 395 30.69 -34.61 -10.61
N GLN A 396 30.19 -34.83 -11.84
CA GLN A 396 29.89 -36.16 -12.36
C GLN A 396 31.10 -36.78 -13.09
N GLU A 397 32.04 -35.96 -13.55
CA GLU A 397 33.40 -36.37 -13.98
C GLU A 397 34.28 -36.71 -12.77
#